data_AF-A0A532AH16-F1
#
_entry.id   AF-A0A532AH16-F1
#
_cell.length_a   1.000
_cell.length_b   1.000
_cell.length_c   1.000
_cell.angle_alpha   90.00
_cell.angle_beta   90.00
_cell.angle_gamma   90.00
#
_symmetry.space_group_name_H-M   'P 1'
#
loop_
_entity.id
_entity.type
_entity.pdbx_description
1 polymer ?
#
loop_
_entity_poly.entity_id
_entity_poly.type
_entity_poly.pdbx_seq_one_letter_code
_entity_poly.pdbx_strand_id
1 'polypeptide(L)'
;PTLFKRLMELAQTHRLGSHFRHLGLIPYEDVVALIGAAGYLLNPSHFEGWSTTVEEAKSLGTPMLLSDIPLHREQAPESLFFAPDSAEALAQ
;
A
#
# COMPACT_ATOMS: atom_id res chain seq x y z
N PRO A 1 9.10 -6.69 16.31
CA PRO A 1 10.25 -7.58 15.96
C PRO A 1 9.89 -8.81 15.10
N THR A 2 8.69 -9.40 15.23
CA THR A 2 8.31 -10.65 14.52
C THR A 2 7.37 -10.44 13.33
N LEU A 3 6.98 -9.20 13.03
CA LEU A 3 5.90 -8.87 12.12
C LEU A 3 6.17 -9.36 10.69
N PHE A 4 7.39 -9.18 10.19
CA PHE A 4 7.81 -9.65 8.87
C PHE A 4 7.71 -11.18 8.74
N LYS A 5 8.26 -11.92 9.72
CA LYS A 5 8.19 -13.39 9.73
C LYS A 5 6.74 -13.87 9.71
N ARG A 6 5.90 -13.30 10.58
CA ARG A 6 4.47 -13.62 10.64
C ARG A 6 3.75 -13.33 9.33
N LEU A 7 4.04 -12.20 8.68
CA LEU A 7 3.45 -11.85 7.39
C LEU A 7 3.81 -12.86 6.29
N MET A 8 5.08 -13.25 6.21
CA MET A 8 5.53 -14.24 5.22
C MET A 8 4.91 -15.62 5.49
N GLU A 9 4.80 -16.03 6.76
CA GLU A 9 4.10 -17.25 7.16
C GLU A 9 2.62 -17.21 6.76
N LEU A 10 1.91 -16.09 6.99
CA LEU A 10 0.52 -15.93 6.56
C LEU A 10 0.39 -16.05 5.04
N ALA A 11 1.25 -15.40 4.27
CA ALA A 11 1.24 -15.50 2.81
C ALA A 11 1.42 -16.95 2.33
N GLN A 12 2.28 -17.73 3.00
CA GLN A 12 2.46 -19.15 2.72
C GLN A 12 1.24 -20.00 3.13
N THR A 13 0.73 -19.81 4.34
CA THR A 13 -0.45 -20.53 4.86
C THR A 13 -1.66 -20.33 3.95
N HIS A 14 -1.85 -19.11 3.44
CA HIS A 14 -2.93 -18.76 2.51
C HIS A 14 -2.61 -19.01 1.03
N ARG A 15 -1.44 -19.61 0.72
CA ARG A 15 -1.00 -19.98 -0.64
C ARG A 15 -1.03 -18.80 -1.64
N LEU A 16 -0.64 -17.61 -1.18
CA LEU A 16 -0.69 -16.39 -1.99
C LEU A 16 0.46 -16.23 -2.98
N GLY A 17 1.28 -17.27 -3.23
CA GLY A 17 2.50 -17.15 -4.04
C GLY A 17 2.30 -16.64 -5.47
N SER A 18 1.10 -16.81 -6.06
CA SER A 18 0.73 -16.26 -7.36
C SER A 18 0.19 -14.82 -7.32
N HIS A 19 -0.13 -14.30 -6.13
CA HIS A 19 -0.79 -13.00 -5.92
C HIS A 19 0.01 -12.05 -5.02
N PHE A 20 1.04 -12.55 -4.34
CA PHE A 20 1.87 -11.80 -3.42
C PHE A 20 3.34 -12.09 -3.70
N ARG A 21 4.11 -11.01 -3.90
CA ARG A 21 5.55 -11.08 -4.09
C ARG A 21 6.22 -10.05 -3.19
N HIS A 22 7.06 -10.52 -2.28
CA HIS A 22 7.98 -9.66 -1.55
C HIS A 22 9.22 -9.41 -2.41
N LEU A 23 9.49 -8.14 -2.75
CA LEU A 23 10.59 -7.78 -3.64
C LEU A 23 11.93 -7.58 -2.91
N GLY A 24 11.91 -7.40 -1.60
CA GLY A 24 13.11 -7.04 -0.84
C GLY A 24 13.60 -5.63 -1.19
N LEU A 25 14.92 -5.45 -1.18
CA LEU A 25 15.55 -4.21 -1.63
C LEU A 25 15.68 -4.23 -3.15
N ILE A 26 15.12 -3.22 -3.81
CA ILE A 26 15.23 -3.00 -5.26
C ILE A 26 15.72 -1.57 -5.53
N PRO A 27 16.31 -1.29 -6.71
CA PRO A 27 16.62 0.06 -7.15
C PRO A 27 15.41 0.99 -7.06
N TYR A 28 15.66 2.28 -6.80
CA TYR A 28 14.58 3.25 -6.68
C TYR A 28 13.86 3.47 -8.01
N GLU A 29 14.56 3.40 -9.15
CA GLU A 29 13.91 3.47 -10.47
C GLU A 29 12.87 2.35 -10.67
N ASP A 30 13.12 1.16 -10.11
CA ASP A 30 12.17 0.04 -10.18
C ASP A 30 10.95 0.30 -9.31
N VAL A 31 11.11 0.93 -8.13
CA VAL A 31 9.99 1.35 -7.28
C VAL A 31 9.10 2.33 -8.04
N VAL A 32 9.68 3.37 -8.63
CA VAL A 32 8.93 4.38 -9.40
C VAL A 32 8.22 3.74 -10.59
N ALA A 33 8.89 2.85 -11.32
CA ALA A 33 8.29 2.12 -12.43
C ALA A 33 7.12 1.22 -11.98
N LEU A 34 7.25 0.55 -10.83
CA LEU A 34 6.19 -0.27 -10.26
C LEU A 34 4.98 0.56 -9.82
N ILE A 35 5.19 1.71 -9.17
CA ILE A 35 4.10 2.63 -8.81
C ILE A 35 3.40 3.12 -10.07
N GLY A 36 4.13 3.58 -11.09
CA GLY A 36 3.56 4.11 -12.32
C GLY A 36 2.82 3.06 -13.17
N ALA A 37 3.19 1.78 -13.05
CA ALA A 37 2.54 0.67 -13.75
C ALA A 37 1.43 -0.02 -12.92
N ALA A 38 1.29 0.31 -11.64
CA ALA A 38 0.30 -0.31 -10.78
C ALA A 38 -1.12 0.12 -11.17
N GLY A 39 -2.08 -0.81 -11.07
CA GLY A 39 -3.50 -0.45 -11.16
C GLY A 39 -3.94 0.41 -9.97
N TYR A 40 -3.41 0.10 -8.78
CA TYR A 40 -3.61 0.85 -7.55
C TYR A 40 -2.38 0.76 -6.65
N LEU A 41 -2.08 1.86 -5.94
CA LEU A 41 -1.16 1.85 -4.79
C LEU A 41 -1.98 1.70 -3.49
N LEU A 42 -1.61 0.72 -2.66
CA LEU A 42 -2.24 0.46 -1.36
C LEU A 42 -1.32 0.96 -0.23
N ASN A 43 -1.83 1.84 0.64
CA ASN A 43 -1.10 2.36 1.81
C ASN A 43 -1.94 2.18 3.11
N PRO A 44 -1.87 1.00 3.77
CA PRO A 44 -2.73 0.64 4.91
C PRO A 44 -2.18 1.09 6.27
N SER A 45 -1.71 2.33 6.36
CA SER A 45 -1.11 2.87 7.58
C SER A 45 -2.15 3.22 8.66
N HIS A 46 -1.80 3.02 9.93
CA HIS A 46 -2.62 3.47 11.07
C HIS A 46 -2.29 4.92 11.48
N PHE A 47 -1.10 5.39 11.13
CA PHE A 47 -0.60 6.73 11.42
C PHE A 47 0.47 7.08 10.40
N GLU A 48 0.53 8.36 10.02
CA GLU A 48 1.48 8.90 9.06
C GLU A 48 1.94 10.30 9.51
N GLY A 49 3.14 10.70 9.10
CA GLY A 49 3.65 12.07 9.26
C GLY A 49 3.47 12.92 7.99
N TRP A 50 4.02 12.43 6.88
CA TRP A 50 3.71 12.82 5.50
C TRP A 50 4.24 11.70 4.60
N SER A 51 3.40 11.09 3.76
CA SER A 51 3.82 9.91 3.01
C SER A 51 4.46 10.29 1.67
N THR A 52 5.77 10.10 1.51
CA THR A 52 6.43 10.27 0.21
C THR A 52 5.84 9.36 -0.85
N THR A 53 5.46 8.14 -0.49
CA THR A 53 4.84 7.17 -1.40
C THR A 53 3.50 7.65 -1.96
N VAL A 54 2.71 8.37 -1.15
CA VAL A 54 1.48 9.02 -1.62
C VAL A 54 1.79 10.17 -2.60
N GLU A 55 2.83 10.98 -2.35
CA GLU A 55 3.24 12.02 -3.31
C GLU A 55 3.78 11.45 -4.62
N GLU A 56 4.51 10.34 -4.57
CA GLU A 56 5.00 9.63 -5.75
C GLU A 56 3.84 9.12 -6.60
N ALA A 57 2.86 8.44 -5.98
CA ALA A 57 1.66 7.97 -6.67
C ALA A 57 0.86 9.13 -7.28
N LYS A 58 0.67 10.23 -6.53
CA LYS A 58 0.02 11.45 -7.04
C LYS A 58 0.73 12.00 -8.27
N SER A 59 2.05 12.11 -8.20
CA SER A 59 2.88 12.67 -9.29
C SER A 59 2.82 11.81 -10.55
N LEU A 60 2.68 10.49 -10.40
CA LEU A 60 2.56 9.54 -11.49
C LEU A 60 1.12 9.34 -11.98
N GLY A 61 0.13 9.90 -11.28
CA GLY A 61 -1.30 9.69 -11.58
C GLY A 61 -1.79 8.28 -11.25
N THR A 62 -1.08 7.55 -10.39
CA THR A 62 -1.46 6.20 -9.97
C THR A 62 -2.64 6.27 -9.00
N PRO A 63 -3.76 5.57 -9.27
CA PRO A 63 -4.89 5.49 -8.34
C PRO A 63 -4.45 4.91 -6.98
N MET A 64 -5.08 5.37 -5.90
CA MET A 64 -4.68 4.98 -4.53
C MET A 64 -5.85 4.43 -3.72
N LEU A 65 -5.54 3.42 -2.90
CA LEU A 65 -6.33 2.89 -1.80
C LEU A 65 -5.59 3.24 -0.50
N LEU A 66 -6.15 4.15 0.29
CA LEU A 66 -5.52 4.71 1.48
C LEU A 66 -6.32 4.39 2.73
N SER A 67 -5.65 4.13 3.85
CA SER A 67 -6.35 4.11 5.14
C SER A 67 -7.07 5.42 5.39
N ASP A 68 -8.28 5.34 5.94
CA ASP A 68 -9.09 6.48 6.34
C ASP A 68 -8.53 7.13 7.62
N ILE A 69 -7.43 7.86 7.46
CA ILE A 69 -6.77 8.65 8.51
C ILE A 69 -6.74 10.13 8.11
N PRO A 70 -6.73 11.07 9.07
CA PRO A 70 -6.79 12.50 8.77
C PRO A 70 -5.75 12.97 7.75
N LEU A 71 -4.52 12.45 7.86
CA LEU A 71 -3.44 12.87 6.99
C LEU A 71 -3.59 12.39 5.55
N HIS A 72 -4.06 11.15 5.30
CA HIS A 72 -4.32 10.72 3.93
C HIS A 72 -5.46 11.53 3.30
N ARG A 73 -6.49 11.91 4.08
CA ARG A 73 -7.56 12.78 3.61
C ARG A 73 -7.06 14.17 3.23
N GLU A 74 -6.11 14.72 3.99
CA GLU A 74 -5.45 15.98 3.67
C GLU A 74 -4.56 15.85 2.43
N GLN A 75 -3.75 14.80 2.38
CA GLN A 75 -2.71 14.62 1.38
C GLN A 75 -3.27 14.25 -0.01
N ALA A 76 -4.34 13.46 -0.05
CA ALA A 76 -4.91 12.92 -1.29
C ALA A 76 -6.45 12.73 -1.19
N PRO A 77 -7.22 13.82 -1.08
CA PRO A 77 -8.67 13.79 -0.81
C PRO A 77 -9.51 13.04 -1.85
N GLU A 78 -9.01 12.91 -3.09
CA GLU A 78 -9.68 12.23 -4.20
C GLU A 78 -9.41 10.71 -4.25
N SER A 79 -8.70 10.17 -3.26
CA SER A 79 -8.38 8.73 -3.20
C SER A 79 -9.56 7.89 -2.72
N LEU A 80 -9.46 6.58 -2.91
CA LEU A 80 -10.36 5.64 -2.27
C LEU A 80 -9.88 5.38 -0.84
N PHE A 81 -10.80 5.45 0.12
CA PHE A 81 -10.50 5.29 1.55
C PHE A 81 -11.14 4.03 2.12
N PHE A 82 -10.43 3.35 3.02
CA PHE A 82 -10.93 2.19 3.77
C PHE A 82 -10.61 2.29 5.26
N ALA A 83 -11.42 1.67 6.11
CA ALA A 83 -11.13 1.63 7.55
C ALA A 83 -9.85 0.81 7.81
N PRO A 84 -8.84 1.36 8.51
CA PRO A 84 -7.51 0.73 8.63
C PRO A 84 -7.54 -0.67 9.28
N ASP A 85 -8.53 -0.91 10.15
CA ASP A 85 -8.71 -2.18 10.87
C ASP A 85 -9.72 -3.14 10.22
N SER A 86 -10.16 -2.88 8.98
CA SER A 86 -11.13 -3.75 8.28
C SER A 86 -10.60 -4.26 6.93
N ALA A 87 -10.19 -5.53 6.93
CA ALA A 87 -9.82 -6.22 5.71
C ALA A 87 -11.00 -6.39 4.76
N GLU A 88 -12.22 -6.54 5.30
CA GLU A 88 -13.45 -6.66 4.52
C GLU A 88 -13.78 -5.37 3.77
N ALA A 89 -13.63 -4.20 4.42
CA ALA A 89 -13.84 -2.91 3.77
C ALA A 89 -12.81 -2.66 2.66
N LEU A 90 -11.55 -3.10 2.85
CA LEU A 90 -10.52 -3.00 1.83
C LEU A 90 -10.77 -3.93 0.63
N ALA A 91 -11.48 -5.05 0.82
CA ALA A 91 -11.67 -6.07 -0.21
C ALA A 91 -12.91 -5.84 -1.12
N GLN A 92 -13.70 -4.79 -0.87
CA GLN A 92 -14.88 -4.43 -1.67
C GLN A 92 -14.50 -3.60 -2.91
#